data_AF-A0AAU8U8R5-F1
#
_entry.id   AF-A0AAU8U8R5-F1
#
_cell.length_a   1.000
_cell.length_b   1.000
_cell.length_c   1.000
_cell.angle_alpha   90.00
_cell.angle_beta   90.00
_cell.angle_gamma   90.00
#
_symmetry.space_group_name_H-M   'P 1'
#
loop_
_entity.id
_entity.type
_entity.pdbx_description
1 polymer ?
#
loop_
_entity_poly.entity_id
_entity_poly.type
_entity_poly.pdbx_seq_one_letter_code
_entity_poly.pdbx_strand_id
1 'polypeptide(L)'
;MVAADDEESQIFAEYIQSQLTENLPSIEVTVKTMPLSARFAALSDGDYDLGATFWQADFGDPINYLGRFDSSITRGNYQYDELDELVAKSLAQALDPSGRWETLINLEKADLDDYAVQIPVYQSYQAILENPQVSDINRPGQSYINYRWADIQTAE
;
A
#
# COMPACT_ATOMS: atom_id res chain seq x y z
N MET A 1 -3.36 -3.72 16.64
CA MET A 1 -2.71 -3.40 15.35
C MET A 1 -1.63 -4.43 15.05
N VAL A 2 -1.74 -5.12 13.91
CA VAL A 2 -0.68 -6.01 13.41
C VAL A 2 0.34 -5.21 12.57
N ALA A 3 1.62 -5.46 12.80
CA ALA A 3 2.73 -4.83 12.09
C ALA A 3 3.85 -5.86 11.81
N ALA A 4 4.75 -5.53 10.89
CA ALA A 4 5.92 -6.37 10.65
C ALA A 4 6.95 -6.18 11.78
N ASP A 5 7.81 -7.18 11.98
CA ASP A 5 8.80 -7.22 13.05
C ASP A 5 10.16 -6.57 12.70
N ASP A 6 10.24 -5.88 11.57
CA ASP A 6 11.37 -5.00 11.26
C ASP A 6 11.31 -3.69 12.07
N GLU A 7 12.45 -3.01 12.16
CA GLU A 7 12.61 -1.81 12.99
C GLU A 7 11.74 -0.64 12.51
N GLU A 8 11.66 -0.42 11.19
CA GLU A 8 10.88 0.68 10.60
C GLU A 8 9.39 0.51 10.87
N SER A 9 8.87 -0.71 10.66
CA SER A 9 7.47 -1.04 10.92
C SER A 9 7.09 -0.92 12.40
N GLN A 10 8.01 -1.24 13.32
CA GLN A 10 7.80 -1.09 14.76
C GLN A 10 7.69 0.37 15.17
N ILE A 11 8.65 1.19 14.74
CA ILE A 11 8.64 2.64 15.03
C ILE A 11 7.37 3.29 14.48
N PHE A 12 6.98 2.92 13.25
CA PHE A 12 5.73 3.39 12.65
C PHE A 12 4.50 2.98 13.49
N ALA A 13 4.42 1.71 13.88
CA ALA A 13 3.31 1.17 14.65
C ALA A 13 3.18 1.84 16.04
N GLU A 14 4.29 2.06 16.73
CA GLU A 14 4.33 2.76 18.02
C GLU A 14 3.92 4.22 17.88
N TYR A 15 4.37 4.91 16.83
CA TYR A 15 3.95 6.28 16.55
C TYR A 15 2.44 6.38 16.33
N ILE A 16 1.87 5.51 15.49
CA ILE A 16 0.43 5.48 15.23
C ILE A 16 -0.34 5.12 16.50
N GLN A 17 0.12 4.13 17.27
CA GLN A 17 -0.47 3.79 18.56
C GLN A 17 -0.54 5.00 19.50
N SER A 18 0.57 5.74 19.61
CA SER A 18 0.66 6.96 20.44
C SER A 18 -0.32 8.02 19.96
N GLN A 19 -0.34 8.34 18.67
CA GLN A 19 -1.23 9.35 18.09
C GLN A 19 -2.71 8.97 18.25
N LEU A 20 -3.07 7.71 18.06
CA LEU A 20 -4.43 7.23 18.25
C LEU A 20 -4.84 7.33 19.72
N THR A 21 -3.99 6.91 20.65
CA THR A 21 -4.30 6.94 22.09
C THR A 21 -4.40 8.37 22.63
N GLU A 22 -3.54 9.27 22.16
CA GLU A 22 -3.53 10.69 22.58
C GLU A 22 -4.78 11.44 22.09
N ASN A 23 -5.17 11.23 20.83
CA ASN A 23 -6.26 11.99 20.22
C ASN A 23 -7.64 11.33 20.42
N LEU A 24 -7.68 10.03 20.68
CA LEU A 24 -8.91 9.26 20.86
C LEU A 24 -8.82 8.49 22.21
N PRO A 25 -9.06 9.15 23.35
CA PRO A 25 -8.80 8.56 24.67
C PRO A 25 -9.71 7.37 25.03
N SER A 26 -10.74 7.10 24.24
CA SER A 26 -11.64 5.96 24.40
C SER A 26 -11.20 4.69 23.67
N ILE A 27 -10.12 4.74 22.89
CA ILE A 27 -9.57 3.55 22.22
C ILE A 27 -8.26 3.13 22.87
N GLU A 28 -8.08 1.83 23.04
CA GLU A 28 -6.81 1.22 23.41
C GLU A 28 -6.27 0.48 22.19
N VAL A 29 -5.06 0.83 21.76
CA VAL A 29 -4.41 0.18 20.62
C VAL A 29 -3.25 -0.65 21.17
N THR A 30 -3.27 -1.96 20.97
CA THR A 30 -2.12 -2.84 21.25
C THR A 30 -1.38 -3.18 19.96
N VAL A 31 -0.06 -3.03 19.93
CA VAL A 31 0.78 -3.44 18.78
C VAL A 31 1.18 -4.90 18.92
N LYS A 32 1.00 -5.67 17.85
CA LYS A 32 1.46 -7.06 17.71
C LYS A 32 2.35 -7.17 16.49
N THR A 33 3.64 -7.38 16.70
CA THR A 33 4.62 -7.55 15.64
C THR A 33 4.76 -9.03 15.29
N MET A 34 5.05 -9.32 14.03
CA MET A 34 5.28 -10.67 13.53
C MET A 34 6.08 -10.63 12.21
N PRO A 35 6.70 -11.75 11.80
CA PRO A 35 7.38 -11.82 10.51
C PRO A 35 6.48 -11.36 9.36
N LEU A 36 7.05 -10.69 8.35
CA LEU A 36 6.30 -10.11 7.23
C LEU A 36 5.33 -11.10 6.57
N SER A 37 5.73 -12.36 6.38
CA SER A 37 4.88 -13.41 5.80
C SER A 37 3.70 -13.77 6.71
N ALA A 38 3.91 -13.83 8.03
CA ALA A 38 2.85 -14.06 9.00
C ALA A 38 1.88 -12.86 9.06
N ARG A 39 2.38 -11.62 8.95
CA ARG A 39 1.54 -10.43 8.84
C ARG A 39 0.64 -10.50 7.62
N PHE A 40 1.20 -10.86 6.46
CA PHE A 40 0.40 -11.01 5.25
C PHE A 40 -0.67 -12.09 5.39
N ALA A 41 -0.34 -13.22 6.02
CA ALA A 41 -1.33 -14.27 6.30
C ALA A 41 -2.45 -13.75 7.22
N ALA A 42 -2.13 -13.07 8.33
CA ALA A 42 -3.13 -12.49 9.22
C ALA A 42 -4.07 -11.50 8.51
N LEU A 43 -3.52 -10.63 7.64
CA LEU A 43 -4.33 -9.72 6.83
C LEU A 43 -5.23 -10.46 5.82
N SER A 44 -4.72 -11.52 5.19
CA SER A 44 -5.47 -12.33 4.23
C SER A 44 -6.56 -13.18 4.88
N ASP A 45 -6.32 -13.68 6.09
CA ASP A 45 -7.26 -14.48 6.87
C ASP A 45 -8.28 -13.61 7.63
N GLY A 46 -8.08 -12.29 7.63
CA GLY A 46 -8.91 -11.34 8.38
C GLY A 46 -8.69 -11.37 9.89
N ASP A 47 -7.61 -11.98 10.38
CA ASP A 47 -7.27 -12.12 11.81
C ASP A 47 -6.57 -10.86 12.35
N TYR A 48 -7.28 -9.72 12.30
CA TYR A 48 -6.79 -8.44 12.80
C TYR A 48 -7.92 -7.41 12.97
N ASP A 49 -7.74 -6.43 13.87
CA ASP A 49 -8.64 -5.27 13.98
C ASP A 49 -8.10 -4.05 13.21
N LEU A 50 -6.79 -3.84 13.25
CA LEU A 50 -6.07 -2.79 12.53
C LEU A 50 -4.77 -3.36 11.97
N GLY A 51 -4.45 -3.09 10.71
CA GLY A 51 -3.26 -3.60 10.04
C GLY A 51 -2.42 -2.48 9.45
N ALA A 52 -1.16 -2.35 9.89
CA ALA A 52 -0.19 -1.51 9.19
C ALA A 52 0.22 -2.24 7.91
N THR A 53 -0.04 -1.64 6.75
CA THR A 53 0.26 -2.25 5.45
C THR A 53 0.65 -1.21 4.41
N PHE A 54 1.21 -1.69 3.30
CA PHE A 54 1.57 -0.89 2.14
C PHE A 54 1.07 -1.55 0.87
N TRP A 55 1.01 -0.77 -0.20
CA TRP A 55 0.82 -1.26 -1.55
C TRP A 55 1.89 -0.70 -2.46
N GLN A 56 2.44 -1.54 -3.33
CA GLN A 56 3.35 -1.14 -4.39
C GLN A 56 2.70 -1.55 -5.71
N ALA A 57 2.51 -0.59 -6.61
CA ALA A 57 1.90 -0.90 -7.90
C ALA A 57 2.83 -1.72 -8.80
N ASP A 58 2.26 -2.74 -9.43
CA ASP A 58 2.94 -3.58 -10.42
C ASP A 58 3.04 -2.92 -11.81
N PHE A 59 2.16 -1.95 -12.12
CA PHE A 59 2.14 -1.22 -13.37
C PHE A 59 1.51 0.18 -13.22
N GLY A 60 1.79 1.07 -14.18
CA GLY A 60 1.46 2.50 -14.13
C GLY A 60 0.03 2.84 -14.50
N ASP A 61 -0.94 2.34 -13.73
CA ASP A 61 -2.35 2.69 -13.87
C ASP A 61 -3.03 2.74 -12.48
N PRO A 62 -3.93 3.70 -12.20
CA PRO A 62 -4.60 3.81 -10.91
C PRO A 62 -5.36 2.56 -10.47
N ILE A 63 -5.88 1.76 -11.41
CA ILE A 63 -6.61 0.53 -11.07
C ILE A 63 -5.74 -0.47 -10.30
N ASN A 64 -4.42 -0.39 -10.42
CA ASN A 64 -3.51 -1.22 -9.65
C ASN A 64 -3.64 -0.96 -8.14
N TYR A 65 -3.90 0.28 -7.75
CA TYR A 65 -4.23 0.62 -6.37
C TYR A 65 -5.70 0.37 -6.06
N LEU A 66 -6.61 0.87 -6.90
CA LEU A 66 -8.04 0.98 -6.57
C LEU A 66 -8.82 -0.33 -6.76
N GLY A 67 -8.37 -1.22 -7.66
CA GLY A 67 -9.05 -2.48 -7.93
C GLY A 67 -9.09 -3.43 -6.72
N ARG A 68 -8.21 -3.22 -5.74
CA ARG A 68 -8.11 -4.04 -4.53
C ARG A 68 -9.23 -3.84 -3.53
N PHE A 69 -10.02 -2.78 -3.72
CA PHE A 69 -11.18 -2.53 -2.87
C PHE A 69 -12.38 -3.39 -3.26
N ASP A 70 -12.28 -4.11 -4.38
CA ASP A 70 -13.22 -5.16 -4.73
C ASP A 70 -13.24 -6.26 -3.65
N SER A 71 -14.46 -6.61 -3.25
CA SER A 71 -14.75 -7.53 -2.16
C SER A 71 -14.16 -8.94 -2.37
N SER A 72 -13.85 -9.32 -3.61
CA SER A 72 -13.25 -10.64 -3.91
C SER A 72 -11.76 -10.75 -3.57
N ILE A 73 -11.06 -9.62 -3.43
CA ILE A 73 -9.61 -9.58 -3.21
C ILE A 73 -9.18 -8.64 -2.08
N THR A 74 -10.10 -7.81 -1.56
CA THR A 74 -9.81 -6.93 -0.44
C THR A 74 -9.35 -7.74 0.78
N ARG A 75 -8.45 -7.12 1.55
CA ARG A 75 -8.02 -7.65 2.85
C ARG A 75 -8.69 -6.90 3.99
N GLY A 76 -9.55 -5.93 3.72
CA GLY A 76 -10.11 -4.98 4.70
C GLY A 76 -11.28 -5.48 5.54
N ASN A 77 -11.69 -6.75 5.41
CA ASN A 77 -12.85 -7.34 6.11
C ASN A 77 -14.16 -6.55 5.91
N TYR A 78 -14.37 -6.00 4.72
CA TYR A 78 -15.61 -5.30 4.34
C TYR A 78 -16.14 -5.83 3.00
N GLN A 79 -17.39 -5.49 2.72
CA GLN A 79 -18.03 -5.72 1.44
C GLN A 79 -18.98 -4.55 1.15
N TYR A 80 -18.72 -3.84 0.06
CA TYR A 80 -19.54 -2.70 -0.38
C TYR A 80 -19.82 -2.82 -1.87
N ASP A 81 -21.09 -3.03 -2.22
CA ASP A 81 -21.52 -3.24 -3.62
C ASP A 81 -21.11 -2.06 -4.52
N GLU A 82 -21.11 -0.82 -4.00
CA GLU A 82 -20.70 0.36 -4.77
C GLU A 82 -19.22 0.32 -5.19
N LEU A 83 -18.32 -0.16 -4.31
CA LEU A 83 -16.91 -0.29 -4.65
C LEU A 83 -16.71 -1.36 -5.74
N ASP A 84 -17.37 -2.51 -5.60
CA ASP A 84 -17.34 -3.59 -6.58
C ASP A 84 -17.87 -3.10 -7.95
N GLU A 85 -18.98 -2.36 -7.97
CA GLU A 85 -19.56 -1.78 -9.18
C GLU A 85 -18.63 -0.77 -9.85
N LEU A 86 -18.00 0.12 -9.07
CA LEU A 86 -17.07 1.12 -9.58
C LEU A 86 -15.79 0.48 -10.14
N VAL A 87 -15.26 -0.55 -9.47
CA VAL A 87 -14.14 -1.36 -9.99
C VAL A 87 -14.53 -2.00 -11.32
N ALA A 88 -15.64 -2.73 -11.37
CA ALA A 88 -16.11 -3.41 -12.59
C ALA A 88 -16.37 -2.42 -13.74
N LYS A 89 -16.98 -1.27 -13.46
CA LYS A 89 -17.22 -0.21 -14.43
C LYS A 89 -15.93 0.35 -15.01
N SER A 90 -14.92 0.59 -14.17
CA SER A 90 -13.62 1.10 -14.63
C SER A 90 -12.91 0.14 -15.60
N LEU A 91 -13.08 -1.18 -15.39
CA LEU A 91 -12.55 -2.24 -16.26
C LEU A 91 -13.31 -2.29 -17.59
N ALA A 92 -14.64 -2.13 -17.56
CA ALA A 92 -15.48 -2.11 -18.77
C ALA A 92 -15.23 -0.87 -19.65
N GLN A 93 -14.78 0.24 -19.07
CA GLN A 93 -14.50 1.50 -19.78
C GLN A 93 -13.08 1.57 -20.37
N ALA A 94 -12.43 0.43 -20.64
CA ALA A 94 -11.06 0.41 -21.20
C ALA A 94 -10.90 1.20 -22.52
N LEU A 95 -11.98 1.37 -23.29
CA LEU A 95 -12.00 2.13 -24.55
C LEU A 95 -12.56 3.56 -24.41
N ASP A 96 -12.88 4.01 -23.20
CA ASP A 96 -13.36 5.35 -22.88
C ASP A 96 -12.48 5.98 -21.79
N PRO A 97 -11.32 6.56 -22.15
CA PRO A 97 -10.35 7.05 -21.18
C PRO A 97 -10.91 8.12 -20.24
N SER A 98 -11.73 9.04 -20.76
CA SER A 98 -12.30 10.13 -19.96
C SER A 98 -13.33 9.60 -18.96
N GLY A 99 -14.27 8.76 -19.42
CA GLY A 99 -15.26 8.16 -18.53
C GLY A 99 -14.63 7.22 -17.51
N ARG A 100 -13.59 6.47 -17.91
CA ARG A 100 -12.83 5.62 -16.98
C ARG A 100 -12.12 6.45 -15.92
N TRP A 101 -11.50 7.57 -16.29
CA TRP A 101 -10.81 8.46 -15.36
C TRP A 101 -11.76 9.02 -14.30
N GLU A 102 -12.94 9.46 -14.71
CA GLU A 102 -13.98 9.91 -13.78
C GLU A 102 -14.45 8.78 -12.84
N THR A 103 -14.65 7.56 -13.36
CA THR A 103 -14.99 6.39 -12.53
C THR A 103 -13.90 6.08 -11.51
N LEU A 104 -12.61 6.17 -11.87
CA LEU A 104 -11.49 5.94 -10.94
C LEU A 104 -11.44 7.00 -9.83
N ILE A 105 -11.70 8.28 -10.16
CA ILE A 105 -11.81 9.35 -9.14
C ILE A 105 -12.96 9.06 -8.18
N ASN A 106 -14.13 8.65 -8.71
CA ASN A 106 -15.28 8.32 -7.87
C ASN A 106 -15.01 7.09 -6.99
N LEU A 107 -14.28 6.10 -7.50
CA LEU A 107 -13.86 4.92 -6.74
C LEU A 107 -12.93 5.30 -5.58
N GLU A 108 -11.91 6.11 -5.82
CA GLU A 108 -11.01 6.59 -4.75
C GLU A 108 -11.77 7.41 -3.71
N LYS A 109 -12.70 8.26 -4.14
CA LYS A 109 -13.54 9.03 -3.21
C LYS A 109 -14.43 8.12 -2.35
N ALA A 110 -15.11 7.15 -2.96
CA ALA A 110 -15.96 6.22 -2.23
C ALA A 110 -15.15 5.43 -1.17
N ASP A 111 -13.97 4.93 -1.57
CA ASP A 111 -13.04 4.20 -0.70
C ASP A 111 -12.58 5.04 0.51
N LEU A 112 -12.11 6.27 0.27
CA LEU A 112 -11.46 7.10 1.28
C LEU A 112 -12.43 7.97 2.09
N ASP A 113 -13.42 8.58 1.45
CA ASP A 113 -14.29 9.56 2.10
C ASP A 113 -15.59 8.92 2.59
N ASP A 114 -16.27 8.17 1.72
CA ASP A 114 -17.63 7.69 2.03
C ASP A 114 -17.61 6.45 2.93
N TYR A 115 -16.72 5.49 2.66
CA TYR A 115 -16.58 4.25 3.44
C TYR A 115 -15.35 4.22 4.36
N ALA A 116 -14.36 5.09 4.12
CA ALA A 116 -13.12 5.19 4.90
C ALA A 116 -12.47 3.83 5.19
N VAL A 117 -12.42 2.95 4.19
CA VAL A 117 -12.00 1.54 4.38
C VAL A 117 -10.50 1.37 4.55
N GLN A 118 -9.73 2.43 4.33
CA GLN A 118 -8.32 2.53 4.60
C GLN A 118 -7.95 3.94 5.09
N ILE A 119 -6.83 4.05 5.79
CA ILE A 119 -6.32 5.31 6.32
C ILE A 119 -4.94 5.57 5.68
N PRO A 120 -4.88 6.32 4.55
CA PRO A 120 -3.61 6.65 3.93
C PRO A 120 -2.77 7.52 4.87
N VAL A 121 -1.49 7.17 5.06
CA VAL A 121 -0.60 7.93 5.96
C VAL A 121 0.48 8.69 5.19
N TYR A 122 1.15 8.03 4.23
CA TYR A 122 2.17 8.66 3.41
C TYR A 122 2.37 7.91 2.09
N GLN A 123 2.93 8.61 1.10
CA GLN A 123 3.47 8.00 -0.10
C GLN A 123 4.98 7.78 0.11
N SER A 124 5.45 6.54 -0.03
CA SER A 124 6.84 6.18 0.23
C SER A 124 7.80 6.83 -0.76
N TYR A 125 8.95 7.28 -0.24
CA TYR A 125 10.11 7.70 -1.01
C TYR A 125 11.36 7.08 -0.39
N GLN A 126 12.35 6.73 -1.22
CA GLN A 126 13.60 6.15 -0.77
C GLN A 126 14.78 7.07 -1.12
N ALA A 127 15.49 7.53 -0.09
CA ALA A 127 16.82 8.11 -0.25
C ALA A 127 17.87 6.99 -0.25
N ILE A 128 18.78 6.98 -1.23
CA ILE A 128 19.79 5.93 -1.40
C ILE A 128 21.17 6.58 -1.34
N LEU A 129 22.05 6.05 -0.47
CA LEU A 129 23.48 6.34 -0.51
C LEU A 129 24.16 5.32 -1.43
N GLU A 130 24.79 5.81 -2.50
CA GLU A 130 25.50 4.99 -3.47
C GLU A 130 27.00 5.29 -3.43
N ASN A 131 27.83 4.24 -3.46
CA ASN A 131 29.26 4.41 -3.63
C ASN A 131 29.53 5.02 -5.02
N PRO A 132 30.26 6.16 -5.14
CA PRO A 132 30.54 6.79 -6.43
C PRO A 132 31.22 5.90 -7.47
N GLN A 133 31.82 4.77 -7.06
CA GLN A 133 32.42 3.80 -7.96
C GLN A 133 31.42 2.86 -8.61
N VAL A 134 30.17 2.81 -8.14
CA VAL A 134 29.12 1.96 -8.67
C VAL A 134 28.32 2.75 -9.70
N SER A 135 28.17 2.21 -10.91
CA SER A 135 27.35 2.82 -11.97
C SER A 135 26.29 1.86 -12.49
N ASP A 136 25.35 2.39 -13.25
CA ASP A 136 24.41 1.63 -14.09
C ASP A 136 23.49 0.64 -13.36
N ILE A 137 23.25 0.85 -12.06
CA ILE A 137 22.17 0.17 -11.35
C ILE A 137 20.83 0.73 -11.86
N ASN A 138 20.02 -0.14 -12.48
CA ASN A 138 18.68 0.22 -12.91
C ASN A 138 17.69 0.14 -11.73
N ARG A 139 17.05 1.27 -11.40
CA ARG A 139 16.08 1.42 -10.30
C ARG A 139 14.72 1.89 -10.83
N PRO A 140 13.96 1.01 -11.50
CA PRO A 140 12.62 1.36 -11.96
C PRO A 140 11.70 1.62 -10.76
N GLY A 141 10.87 2.66 -10.81
CA GLY A 141 9.97 3.01 -9.70
C GLY A 141 8.85 1.99 -9.42
N GLN A 142 8.58 1.08 -10.37
CA GLN A 142 7.48 0.09 -10.30
C GLN A 142 7.97 -1.36 -10.44
N SER A 143 9.27 -1.60 -10.29
CA SER A 143 9.83 -2.95 -10.39
C SER A 143 11.05 -3.09 -9.49
N TYR A 144 11.57 -4.30 -9.40
CA TYR A 144 12.74 -4.59 -8.59
C TYR A 144 13.99 -3.91 -9.15
N ILE A 145 14.90 -3.55 -8.23
CA ILE A 145 16.24 -3.09 -8.59
C ILE A 145 16.89 -4.17 -9.45
N ASN A 146 17.44 -3.75 -10.59
CA ASN A 146 18.05 -4.65 -11.55
C ASN A 146 19.55 -4.32 -11.68
N TYR A 147 20.36 -5.31 -11.30
CA TYR A 147 21.82 -5.21 -11.29
C TYR A 147 22.49 -5.73 -12.57
N ARG A 148 21.71 -6.12 -13.61
CA ARG A 148 22.26 -6.71 -14.84
C ARG A 148 23.31 -5.83 -15.52
N TRP A 149 23.13 -4.52 -15.47
CA TRP A 149 24.02 -3.53 -16.08
C TRP A 149 24.91 -2.84 -15.07
N ALA A 150 24.77 -3.17 -13.78
CA ALA A 150 25.56 -2.53 -12.74
C ALA A 150 27.04 -2.87 -12.91
N ASP A 151 27.89 -1.87 -12.74
CA ASP A 151 29.33 -2.01 -12.85
C ASP A 151 30.05 -1.32 -11.68
N ILE A 152 31.30 -1.72 -11.42
CA ILE A 152 32.19 -1.09 -10.46
C ILE A 152 33.36 -0.52 -11.24
N GLN A 153 33.43 0.81 -11.32
CA GLN A 153 34.56 1.52 -11.90
C GLN A 153 35.76 1.39 -10.95
N THR A 154 36.68 0.48 -11.28
CA THR A 154 38.01 0.47 -10.68
C THR A 154 38.84 1.60 -11.30
N ALA A 155 39.42 2.46 -10.47
CA ALA A 155 40.37 3.46 -10.95
C ALA A 155 41.55 2.75 -11.63
N GLU A 156 41.79 3.03 -12.91
CA GLU A 156 43.05 2.75 -13.59
C GLU A 156 44.19 3.63 -13.04
#